data_AF-A0A6C0LJ21-F1
#
_entry.id   AF-A0A6C0LJ21-F1
#
_cell.length_a   1.000
_cell.length_b   1.000
_cell.length_c   1.000
_cell.angle_alpha   90.00
_cell.angle_beta   90.00
_cell.angle_gamma   90.00
#
_symmetry.space_group_name_H-M   'P 1'
#
loop_
_entity.id
_entity.type
_entity.pdbx_description
1 polymer ?
#
loop_
_entity_poly.entity_id
_entity_poly.type
_entity_poly.pdbx_seq_one_letter_code
_entity_poly.pdbx_strand_id
1 'polypeptide(L)'
;MLKYLNNKDCNNKDATKFDLLKCNKSLYKKVSSNTKLLRYMRCIFMTFDEYTSEKVHINNNMCCRVFESVNEDALKSTIQAELENIRGNLLRPSYLKIPLPIYVMLAKKLETINKEDVFNGNYTAILYIPNLFNYNGDGSEYTLFPSLDAFSKQNRWMELMTSKFSRYLDIIQIGSMKDRDDKIKKKNYLRTDLTATCYNLGCVANEKETFLIPEYSTTEATLLISAENLSPYYPKKCLKTPYYNKHMMDFTPADEKRFRGSVDVFSDTFDVNLHCSPENMEKYEGESKKDEETFDVFLCKQITKCKKYTQPVEKYDNDYDSIVCDNNDKGKVEILLSDFYRKNIKPGTDKKNYSEEYNNNILKELAYRKSRYPGPGKIQEVIFSMFQINQALFNEDLFCYMPWGNILLKQDYVMNEGETLEIDRVSLKSFNNMFEMKIGSDGFLNIYRGGQFHSRVPNQKGNFKCYKRRVVKFESLTLNISGYDEHENYDQRGYVSLSLQSMYGTPASIILSNNGFLMLYDLGVNRRM
;
A
#
# COMPACT_ATOMS: atom_id res chain seq x y z
N MET A 1 1.98 12.13 19.04
CA MET A 1 0.56 11.97 18.66
C MET A 1 0.33 12.79 17.41
N LEU A 2 -0.30 12.22 16.37
CA LEU A 2 -0.87 12.99 15.28
C LEU A 2 -1.77 14.08 15.88
N LYS A 3 -1.52 15.36 15.58
CA LYS A 3 -2.29 16.45 16.16
C LYS A 3 -3.62 16.57 15.42
N TYR A 4 -4.74 16.45 16.15
CA TYR A 4 -6.08 16.62 15.59
C TYR A 4 -6.59 18.01 15.98
N LEU A 5 -6.87 18.89 15.02
CA LEU A 5 -7.26 20.28 15.32
C LEU A 5 -8.54 20.37 16.18
N ASN A 6 -9.50 19.48 15.96
CA ASN A 6 -10.85 19.59 16.54
C ASN A 6 -11.31 18.37 17.36
N ASN A 7 -10.39 17.58 17.92
CA ASN A 7 -10.75 16.37 18.67
C ASN A 7 -10.05 16.28 20.04
N LYS A 8 -10.78 16.70 21.09
CA LYS A 8 -10.29 16.70 22.48
C LYS A 8 -10.01 15.30 23.02
N ASP A 9 -10.76 14.28 22.57
CA ASP A 9 -10.53 12.88 22.95
C ASP A 9 -9.24 12.34 22.31
N CYS A 10 -8.91 12.82 21.10
CA CYS A 10 -7.64 12.51 20.46
C CYS A 10 -6.46 13.20 21.13
N ASN A 11 -6.60 14.45 21.56
CA ASN A 11 -5.49 15.23 22.12
C ASN A 11 -5.25 14.96 23.62
N ASN A 12 -5.83 13.88 24.18
CA ASN A 12 -5.68 13.55 25.61
C ASN A 12 -4.29 12.97 25.90
N LYS A 13 -3.53 13.67 26.75
CA LYS A 13 -2.14 13.36 27.11
C LYS A 13 -1.99 12.29 28.19
N ASP A 14 -3.09 11.85 28.81
CA ASP A 14 -3.07 10.80 29.84
C ASP A 14 -3.11 9.41 29.19
N ALA A 15 -1.98 8.70 29.23
CA ALA A 15 -1.83 7.36 28.64
C ALA A 15 -2.82 6.30 29.18
N THR A 16 -3.39 6.51 30.37
CA THR A 16 -4.41 5.60 30.94
C THR A 16 -5.83 5.93 30.48
N LYS A 17 -6.04 7.14 29.96
CA LYS A 17 -7.33 7.63 29.42
C LYS A 17 -7.32 7.75 27.90
N PHE A 18 -6.15 7.63 27.27
CA PHE A 18 -6.01 7.57 25.83
C PHE A 18 -6.65 6.30 25.29
N ASP A 19 -7.77 6.47 24.62
CA ASP A 19 -8.53 5.39 24.02
C ASP A 19 -8.60 5.67 22.52
N LEU A 20 -7.81 4.90 21.76
CA LEU A 20 -7.73 5.00 20.32
C LEU A 20 -9.11 4.82 19.65
N LEU A 21 -9.99 4.00 20.24
CA LEU A 21 -11.36 3.84 19.76
C LEU A 21 -12.17 5.11 20.02
N LYS A 22 -12.03 5.77 21.18
CA LYS A 22 -12.72 7.04 21.50
C LYS A 22 -12.21 8.23 20.70
N CYS A 23 -10.90 8.41 20.58
CA CYS A 23 -10.30 9.43 19.72
C CYS A 23 -10.89 9.36 18.31
N ASN A 24 -11.03 8.16 17.76
CA ASN A 24 -11.47 7.98 16.38
C ASN A 24 -12.96 7.67 16.24
N LYS A 25 -13.77 7.96 17.28
CA LYS A 25 -15.23 7.82 17.26
C LYS A 25 -15.93 8.74 16.26
N SER A 26 -15.26 9.66 15.56
CA SER A 26 -15.91 10.42 14.49
C SER A 26 -16.01 9.57 13.23
N LEU A 27 -14.94 9.40 12.44
CA LEU A 27 -15.06 8.69 11.16
C LEU A 27 -15.28 7.16 11.31
N TYR A 28 -14.55 6.45 12.18
CA TYR A 28 -14.77 4.99 12.34
C TYR A 28 -16.19 4.73 12.88
N LYS A 29 -16.73 5.55 13.79
CA LYS A 29 -18.11 5.36 14.26
C LYS A 29 -19.16 5.80 13.22
N LYS A 30 -18.97 6.93 12.54
CA LYS A 30 -19.87 7.43 11.48
C LYS A 30 -19.85 6.58 10.20
N VAL A 31 -18.73 5.93 9.90
CA VAL A 31 -18.54 5.12 8.66
C VAL A 31 -18.51 3.62 8.93
N SER A 32 -18.16 3.17 10.13
CA SER A 32 -18.07 1.73 10.47
C SER A 32 -18.77 1.28 11.76
N SER A 33 -19.29 2.18 12.62
CA SER A 33 -20.30 1.74 13.60
C SER A 33 -21.68 1.90 12.97
N ASN A 34 -22.30 0.77 12.63
CA ASN A 34 -23.65 0.62 12.08
C ASN A 34 -23.89 0.85 10.59
N THR A 35 -22.90 1.23 9.79
CA THR A 35 -23.19 1.95 8.55
C THR A 35 -22.88 1.24 7.25
N LYS A 36 -22.92 -0.10 7.15
CA LYS A 36 -23.14 -0.81 5.85
C LYS A 36 -22.42 -0.18 4.63
N LEU A 37 -21.30 0.54 4.71
CA LEU A 37 -20.80 1.35 3.58
C LEU A 37 -19.45 0.82 3.18
N LEU A 38 -18.61 0.54 4.18
CA LEU A 38 -17.29 -0.06 4.02
C LEU A 38 -17.33 -1.45 4.67
N ARG A 39 -16.94 -2.48 3.92
CA ARG A 39 -16.79 -3.88 4.35
C ARG A 39 -15.35 -4.33 4.10
N TYR A 40 -14.87 -5.30 4.88
CA TYR A 40 -13.56 -5.94 4.72
C TYR A 40 -12.38 -4.96 4.60
N MET A 41 -11.79 -4.62 5.74
CA MET A 41 -10.64 -3.70 5.77
C MET A 41 -9.31 -4.44 5.54
N ARG A 42 -8.42 -3.84 4.76
CA ARG A 42 -7.01 -4.24 4.62
C ARG A 42 -6.08 -3.05 4.79
N CYS A 43 -4.85 -3.32 5.19
CA CYS A 43 -3.84 -2.30 5.47
C CYS A 43 -2.76 -2.29 4.40
N ILE A 44 -2.58 -1.16 3.74
CA ILE A 44 -1.61 -0.97 2.67
C ILE A 44 -0.52 -0.03 3.17
N PHE A 45 0.74 -0.47 3.08
CA PHE A 45 1.92 0.23 3.54
C PHE A 45 2.86 0.48 2.37
N MET A 46 3.17 1.75 2.11
CA MET A 46 3.99 2.20 0.99
C MET A 46 5.10 3.12 1.47
N THR A 47 6.19 3.18 0.72
CA THR A 47 7.19 4.24 0.89
C THR A 47 6.66 5.57 0.39
N PHE A 48 7.26 6.67 0.82
CA PHE A 48 6.88 7.98 0.29
C PHE A 48 7.12 8.09 -1.23
N ASP A 49 8.21 7.49 -1.73
CA ASP A 49 8.54 7.49 -3.16
C ASP A 49 7.55 6.61 -3.96
N GLU A 50 7.13 5.47 -3.39
CA GLU A 50 6.09 4.59 -3.96
C GLU A 50 4.74 5.33 -4.10
N TYR A 51 4.42 6.20 -3.13
CA TYR A 51 3.22 7.02 -3.15
C TYR A 51 3.35 8.21 -4.12
N THR A 52 4.40 9.01 -4.02
CA THR A 52 4.50 10.30 -4.72
C THR A 52 5.05 10.18 -6.15
N SER A 53 6.23 9.58 -6.28
CA SER A 53 7.00 9.55 -7.54
C SER A 53 6.62 8.36 -8.41
N GLU A 54 6.61 7.16 -7.83
CA GLU A 54 6.29 5.92 -8.55
C GLU A 54 4.77 5.72 -8.74
N LYS A 55 3.96 6.36 -7.89
CA LYS A 55 2.48 6.29 -7.88
C LYS A 55 1.95 4.85 -7.98
N VAL A 56 2.54 3.91 -7.23
CA VAL A 56 2.21 2.47 -7.32
C VAL A 56 0.76 2.15 -6.96
N HIS A 57 0.12 3.05 -6.20
CA HIS A 57 -1.28 2.96 -5.81
C HIS A 57 -2.23 3.41 -6.93
N ILE A 58 -1.75 4.05 -7.99
CA ILE A 58 -2.55 4.45 -9.13
C ILE A 58 -2.43 3.40 -10.23
N ASN A 59 -3.57 2.94 -10.73
CA ASN A 59 -3.62 2.04 -11.87
C ASN A 59 -4.43 2.67 -13.01
N ASN A 60 -3.71 3.24 -13.97
CA ASN A 60 -4.31 3.93 -15.12
C ASN A 60 -5.03 2.99 -16.08
N ASN A 61 -4.87 1.67 -15.97
CA ASN A 61 -5.58 0.73 -16.84
C ASN A 61 -6.99 0.44 -16.35
N MET A 62 -7.30 0.68 -15.08
CA MET A 62 -8.65 0.49 -14.52
C MET A 62 -9.28 1.81 -14.14
N CYS A 63 -10.56 1.79 -13.78
CA CYS A 63 -11.20 2.92 -13.13
C CYS A 63 -10.56 3.15 -11.75
N CYS A 64 -9.75 4.21 -11.68
CA CYS A 64 -9.08 4.70 -10.49
C CYS A 64 -9.37 6.20 -10.36
N ARG A 65 -10.06 6.61 -9.29
CA ARG A 65 -10.41 8.00 -9.02
C ARG A 65 -9.81 8.46 -7.71
N VAL A 66 -8.98 9.48 -7.78
CA VAL A 66 -8.30 10.05 -6.63
C VAL A 66 -9.02 11.31 -6.20
N PHE A 67 -9.37 11.36 -4.93
CA PHE A 67 -9.88 12.54 -4.27
C PHE A 67 -8.84 12.98 -3.23
N GLU A 68 -8.05 13.99 -3.61
CA GLU A 68 -6.88 14.42 -2.85
C GLU A 68 -7.20 15.05 -1.49
N SER A 69 -8.39 15.61 -1.33
CA SER A 69 -8.83 16.22 -0.08
C SER A 69 -10.35 16.19 -0.01
N VAL A 70 -10.89 15.25 0.76
CA VAL A 70 -12.33 15.12 0.98
C VAL A 70 -12.60 15.20 2.47
N ASN A 71 -13.46 16.13 2.85
CA ASN A 71 -13.91 16.25 4.22
C ASN A 71 -14.70 15.00 4.64
N GLU A 72 -14.51 14.57 5.88
CA GLU A 72 -15.24 13.46 6.51
C GLU A 72 -16.75 13.44 6.21
N ASP A 73 -17.44 14.57 6.36
CA ASP A 73 -18.89 14.63 6.22
C ASP A 73 -19.33 14.59 4.74
N ALA A 74 -18.45 14.92 3.80
CA ALA A 74 -18.71 14.91 2.36
C ALA A 74 -18.31 13.59 1.67
N LEU A 75 -17.59 12.69 2.34
CA LEU A 75 -16.98 11.50 1.72
C LEU A 75 -17.99 10.63 0.98
N LYS A 76 -19.14 10.34 1.60
CA LYS A 76 -20.17 9.49 0.99
C LYS A 76 -20.78 10.16 -0.25
N SER A 77 -21.16 11.44 -0.16
CA SER A 77 -21.75 12.18 -1.28
C SER A 77 -20.76 12.34 -2.44
N THR A 78 -19.46 12.54 -2.15
CA THR A 78 -18.42 12.60 -3.19
C THR A 78 -18.29 11.28 -3.93
N ILE A 79 -18.23 10.16 -3.20
CA ILE A 79 -18.16 8.82 -3.83
C ILE A 79 -19.43 8.55 -4.64
N GLN A 80 -20.61 8.89 -4.11
CA GLN A 80 -21.87 8.68 -4.82
C GLN A 80 -21.93 9.49 -6.11
N ALA A 81 -21.59 10.78 -6.06
CA ALA A 81 -21.59 11.65 -7.23
C ALA A 81 -20.61 11.15 -8.31
N GLU A 82 -19.43 10.66 -7.90
CA GLU A 82 -18.48 10.09 -8.87
C GLU A 82 -18.98 8.78 -9.49
N LEU A 83 -19.62 7.90 -8.71
CA LEU A 83 -20.24 6.68 -9.26
C LEU A 83 -21.37 7.02 -10.24
N GLU A 84 -22.21 8.00 -9.93
CA GLU A 84 -23.26 8.48 -10.83
C GLU A 84 -22.68 9.08 -12.11
N ASN A 85 -21.61 9.88 -12.00
CA ASN A 85 -20.88 10.43 -13.14
C ASN A 85 -20.26 9.34 -14.03
N ILE A 86 -19.59 8.35 -13.42
CA ILE A 86 -19.02 7.20 -14.13
C ILE A 86 -20.11 6.49 -14.93
N ARG A 87 -21.23 6.13 -14.29
CA ARG A 87 -22.35 5.46 -14.98
C ARG A 87 -22.96 6.32 -16.09
N GLY A 88 -23.23 7.60 -15.80
CA GLY A 88 -23.99 8.45 -16.69
C GLY A 88 -23.22 8.96 -17.91
N ASN A 89 -21.92 9.25 -17.73
CA ASN A 89 -21.15 10.01 -18.71
C ASN A 89 -19.93 9.26 -19.26
N LEU A 90 -19.30 8.40 -18.45
CA LEU A 90 -17.98 7.84 -18.76
C LEU A 90 -18.03 6.37 -19.15
N LEU A 91 -19.02 5.62 -18.67
CA LEU A 91 -19.16 4.20 -18.93
C LEU A 91 -19.79 3.95 -20.31
N ARG A 92 -19.12 3.12 -21.10
CA ARG A 92 -19.53 2.72 -22.43
C ARG A 92 -19.65 1.19 -22.54
N PRO A 93 -20.73 0.69 -23.17
CA PRO A 93 -21.91 1.44 -23.63
C PRO A 93 -22.73 2.04 -22.47
N SER A 94 -23.48 3.14 -22.72
CA SER A 94 -24.15 3.93 -21.68
C SER A 94 -25.28 3.21 -20.93
N TYR A 95 -25.73 2.05 -21.43
CA TYR A 95 -26.71 1.21 -20.74
C TYR A 95 -26.06 0.28 -19.70
N LEU A 96 -24.73 0.20 -19.64
CA LEU A 96 -24.04 -0.61 -18.65
C LEU A 96 -24.23 -0.04 -17.25
N LYS A 97 -24.19 -0.94 -16.27
CA LYS A 97 -24.13 -0.62 -14.85
C LYS A 97 -22.70 -0.84 -14.36
N ILE A 98 -22.39 -0.27 -13.20
CA ILE A 98 -21.06 -0.39 -12.61
C ILE A 98 -20.86 -1.81 -12.05
N PRO A 99 -19.83 -2.54 -12.49
CA PRO A 99 -19.58 -3.88 -12.01
C PRO A 99 -19.01 -3.87 -10.58
N LEU A 100 -19.53 -4.76 -9.74
CA LEU A 100 -18.98 -5.05 -8.42
C LEU A 100 -17.80 -6.04 -8.52
N PRO A 101 -16.87 -6.09 -7.53
CA PRO A 101 -16.79 -5.24 -6.34
C PRO A 101 -16.18 -3.85 -6.62
N ILE A 102 -16.48 -2.89 -5.76
CA ILE A 102 -15.88 -1.56 -5.75
C ILE A 102 -15.06 -1.41 -4.46
N TYR A 103 -13.87 -0.85 -4.55
CA TYR A 103 -13.00 -0.62 -3.41
C TYR A 103 -12.72 0.87 -3.20
N VAL A 104 -12.48 1.26 -1.96
CA VAL A 104 -11.99 2.60 -1.61
C VAL A 104 -10.81 2.48 -0.66
N MET A 105 -9.70 3.12 -1.01
CA MET A 105 -8.58 3.37 -0.11
C MET A 105 -8.77 4.72 0.56
N LEU A 106 -8.56 4.78 1.88
CA LEU A 106 -8.67 6.00 2.67
C LEU A 106 -7.39 6.20 3.47
N ALA A 107 -6.90 7.43 3.49
CA ALA A 107 -5.84 7.89 4.35
C ALA A 107 -6.19 9.28 4.91
N LYS A 108 -5.88 9.53 6.18
CA LYS A 108 -5.90 10.89 6.72
C LYS A 108 -4.84 11.73 6.03
N LYS A 109 -5.21 12.91 5.53
CA LYS A 109 -4.25 13.86 4.96
C LYS A 109 -3.73 14.78 6.04
N LEU A 110 -2.42 14.75 6.26
CA LEU A 110 -1.76 15.72 7.11
C LEU A 110 -1.46 16.98 6.33
N GLU A 111 -1.74 18.12 6.96
CA GLU A 111 -1.43 19.44 6.45
C GLU A 111 -0.50 20.15 7.44
N THR A 112 0.47 20.88 6.91
CA THR A 112 1.40 21.64 7.74
C THR A 112 0.78 23.01 8.04
N ILE A 113 0.35 23.20 9.29
CA ILE A 113 -0.25 24.44 9.79
C ILE A 113 0.61 24.96 10.92
N ASN A 114 1.07 26.22 10.83
CA ASN A 114 1.97 26.83 11.82
C ASN A 114 3.23 26.00 12.12
N LYS A 115 3.85 25.40 11.08
CA LYS A 115 5.01 24.49 11.16
C LYS A 115 4.74 23.17 11.90
N GLU A 116 3.47 22.81 12.09
CA GLU A 116 3.07 21.55 12.69
C GLU A 116 2.24 20.73 11.72
N ASP A 117 2.54 19.44 11.59
CA ASP A 117 1.74 18.51 10.81
C ASP A 117 0.50 18.12 11.60
N VAL A 118 -0.66 18.55 11.11
CA VAL A 118 -1.96 18.36 11.76
C VAL A 118 -2.94 17.69 10.82
N PHE A 119 -3.82 16.88 11.39
CA PHE A 119 -5.01 16.39 10.70
C PHE A 119 -6.18 17.33 11.00
N ASN A 120 -6.73 17.92 9.94
CA ASN A 120 -7.81 18.91 10.00
C ASN A 120 -9.20 18.34 9.62
N GLY A 121 -9.32 17.04 9.37
CA GLY A 121 -10.58 16.40 8.93
C GLY A 121 -10.63 16.02 7.44
N ASN A 122 -9.57 16.31 6.68
CA ASN A 122 -9.48 15.98 5.26
C ASN A 122 -8.83 14.62 5.02
N TYR A 123 -9.41 13.84 4.12
CA TYR A 123 -8.93 12.53 3.72
C TYR A 123 -8.47 12.53 2.26
N THR A 124 -7.42 11.77 1.99
CA THR A 124 -7.16 11.27 0.64
C THR A 124 -7.97 10.00 0.46
N ALA A 125 -8.85 9.98 -0.54
CA ALA A 125 -9.68 8.85 -0.87
C ALA A 125 -9.40 8.40 -2.30
N ILE A 126 -9.32 7.09 -2.54
CA ILE A 126 -9.06 6.53 -3.87
C ILE A 126 -10.06 5.43 -4.16
N LEU A 127 -10.91 5.65 -5.15
CA LEU A 127 -11.94 4.72 -5.58
C LEU A 127 -11.39 3.84 -6.70
N TYR A 128 -11.51 2.53 -6.53
CA TYR A 128 -11.17 1.53 -7.54
C TYR A 128 -12.40 0.76 -7.95
N ILE A 129 -12.61 0.63 -9.25
CA ILE A 129 -13.57 -0.29 -9.84
C ILE A 129 -12.77 -1.23 -10.73
N PRO A 130 -12.25 -2.34 -10.16
CA PRO A 130 -11.33 -3.23 -10.86
C PRO A 130 -11.90 -3.76 -12.17
N ASN A 131 -13.23 -3.88 -12.22
CA ASN A 131 -13.94 -4.45 -13.36
C ASN A 131 -14.23 -3.46 -14.50
N LEU A 132 -13.70 -2.23 -14.42
CA LEU A 132 -13.80 -1.22 -15.47
C LEU A 132 -12.41 -0.92 -16.03
N PHE A 133 -12.22 -1.20 -17.31
CA PHE A 133 -11.04 -0.84 -18.09
C PHE A 133 -11.11 0.63 -18.50
N ASN A 134 -10.02 1.36 -18.28
CA ASN A 134 -9.84 2.73 -18.75
C ASN A 134 -9.46 2.71 -20.24
N TYR A 135 -10.45 2.94 -21.11
CA TYR A 135 -10.29 2.76 -22.56
C TYR A 135 -9.23 3.69 -23.14
N ASN A 136 -9.27 4.96 -22.74
CA ASN A 136 -8.39 6.02 -23.25
C ASN A 136 -7.13 6.22 -22.40
N GLY A 137 -7.01 5.55 -21.25
CA GLY A 137 -5.88 5.70 -20.32
C GLY A 137 -5.89 7.00 -19.50
N ASP A 138 -6.76 7.97 -19.83
CA ASP A 138 -6.93 9.25 -19.13
C ASP A 138 -8.17 9.28 -18.20
N GLY A 139 -8.98 8.22 -18.23
CA GLY A 139 -10.19 8.10 -17.43
C GLY A 139 -11.37 8.89 -17.99
N SER A 140 -11.32 9.36 -19.24
CA SER A 140 -12.46 9.98 -19.93
C SER A 140 -13.52 8.96 -20.33
N GLU A 141 -13.12 7.70 -20.53
CA GLU A 141 -14.00 6.62 -20.96
C GLU A 141 -13.63 5.30 -20.29
N TYR A 142 -14.65 4.62 -19.77
CA TYR A 142 -14.55 3.30 -19.17
C TYR A 142 -15.39 2.31 -19.94
N THR A 143 -14.89 1.10 -20.06
CA THR A 143 -15.63 -0.04 -20.61
C THR A 143 -15.36 -1.28 -19.76
N LEU A 144 -16.08 -2.36 -20.01
CA LEU A 144 -15.69 -3.66 -19.50
C LEU A 144 -14.44 -4.14 -20.23
N PHE A 145 -13.70 -5.08 -19.64
CA PHE A 145 -12.39 -5.46 -20.14
C PHE A 145 -12.41 -5.87 -21.61
N PRO A 146 -11.52 -5.34 -22.46
CA PRO A 146 -11.48 -5.68 -23.88
C PRO A 146 -10.84 -7.05 -24.14
N SER A 147 -10.12 -7.62 -23.16
CA SER A 147 -9.45 -8.92 -23.26
C SER A 147 -9.03 -9.45 -21.88
N LEU A 148 -8.63 -10.72 -21.83
CA LEU A 148 -8.14 -11.36 -20.61
C LEU A 148 -6.74 -10.86 -20.26
N ASP A 149 -5.94 -10.44 -21.23
CA ASP A 149 -4.64 -9.83 -20.96
C ASP A 149 -4.81 -8.50 -20.21
N ALA A 150 -5.72 -7.64 -20.69
CA ALA A 150 -6.09 -6.39 -20.02
C ALA A 150 -6.61 -6.66 -18.60
N PHE A 151 -7.49 -7.66 -18.48
CA PHE A 151 -8.00 -8.14 -17.20
C PHE A 151 -6.91 -8.70 -16.27
N SER A 152 -6.01 -9.55 -16.77
CA SER A 152 -4.97 -10.21 -15.99
C SER A 152 -3.95 -9.21 -15.46
N LYS A 153 -3.61 -8.18 -16.24
CA LYS A 153 -2.71 -7.10 -15.79
C LYS A 153 -3.35 -6.30 -14.65
N GLN A 154 -4.64 -5.98 -14.76
CA GLN A 154 -5.39 -5.28 -13.72
C GLN A 154 -5.57 -6.13 -12.46
N ASN A 155 -5.89 -7.40 -12.64
CA ASN A 155 -6.06 -8.33 -11.53
C ASN A 155 -4.77 -8.64 -10.80
N ARG A 156 -3.63 -8.73 -11.49
CA ARG A 156 -2.32 -8.85 -10.83
C ARG A 156 -2.06 -7.66 -9.93
N TRP A 157 -2.44 -6.46 -10.36
CA TRP A 157 -2.32 -5.27 -9.53
C TRP A 157 -3.27 -5.31 -8.33
N MET A 158 -4.55 -5.67 -8.53
CA MET A 158 -5.47 -5.85 -7.41
C MET A 158 -5.03 -6.97 -6.47
N GLU A 159 -4.46 -8.06 -6.98
CA GLU A 159 -3.86 -9.13 -6.18
C GLU A 159 -2.67 -8.59 -5.39
N LEU A 160 -1.84 -7.74 -5.97
CA LEU A 160 -0.79 -7.03 -5.22
C LEU A 160 -1.37 -6.11 -4.14
N MET A 161 -2.55 -5.51 -4.31
CA MET A 161 -3.11 -4.64 -3.27
C MET A 161 -4.00 -5.39 -2.26
N THR A 162 -4.36 -6.64 -2.54
CA THR A 162 -5.33 -7.41 -1.75
C THR A 162 -4.87 -8.80 -1.33
N SER A 163 -3.75 -9.32 -1.83
CA SER A 163 -3.22 -10.61 -1.38
C SER A 163 -2.54 -10.48 -0.03
N LYS A 164 -2.87 -11.38 0.91
CA LYS A 164 -2.20 -11.44 2.22
C LYS A 164 -0.67 -11.66 2.14
N PHE A 165 -0.17 -12.06 0.98
CA PHE A 165 1.24 -12.27 0.69
C PHE A 165 1.89 -11.09 -0.04
N SER A 166 1.15 -10.02 -0.27
CA SER A 166 1.69 -8.84 -0.93
C SER A 166 2.69 -8.12 -0.02
N ARG A 167 3.78 -7.63 -0.63
CA ARG A 167 4.72 -6.72 0.02
C ARG A 167 4.03 -5.49 0.62
N TYR A 168 2.99 -4.99 -0.05
CA TYR A 168 2.25 -3.80 0.41
C TYR A 168 1.35 -4.10 1.60
N LEU A 169 1.02 -5.36 1.87
CA LEU A 169 0.22 -5.78 3.03
C LEU A 169 1.07 -6.39 4.14
N ASP A 170 2.31 -6.79 3.85
CA ASP A 170 3.21 -7.34 4.84
C ASP A 170 4.09 -6.25 5.45
N ILE A 171 4.03 -6.16 6.77
CA ILE A 171 5.01 -5.43 7.54
C ILE A 171 6.01 -6.45 8.07
N ILE A 172 7.21 -6.45 7.49
CA ILE A 172 8.26 -7.42 7.81
C ILE A 172 8.49 -7.46 9.33
N GLN A 173 8.38 -8.67 9.90
CA GLN A 173 8.51 -8.90 11.33
C GLN A 173 9.96 -9.25 11.72
N ILE A 174 10.46 -8.66 12.80
CA ILE A 174 11.67 -9.14 13.49
C ILE A 174 11.30 -10.21 14.51
N GLY A 175 12.00 -11.34 14.50
CA GLY A 175 11.92 -12.36 15.54
C GLY A 175 11.59 -13.76 15.01
N SER A 176 11.86 -14.76 15.83
CA SER A 176 11.58 -16.16 15.49
C SER A 176 10.11 -16.50 15.74
N MET A 177 9.52 -17.37 14.92
CA MET A 177 8.22 -17.98 15.23
C MET A 177 8.22 -18.83 16.53
N LYS A 178 9.40 -19.05 17.14
CA LYS A 178 9.57 -19.72 18.43
C LYS A 178 9.51 -18.77 19.64
N ASP A 179 9.57 -17.45 19.44
CA ASP A 179 9.43 -16.48 20.54
C ASP A 179 7.96 -16.44 21.04
N ARG A 180 7.74 -16.16 22.33
CA ARG A 180 6.37 -15.96 22.88
C ARG A 180 5.74 -14.68 22.30
N ASP A 181 4.42 -14.65 22.15
CA ASP A 181 3.65 -13.54 21.54
C ASP A 181 4.01 -12.15 22.09
N ASP A 182 4.17 -12.01 23.41
CA ASP A 182 4.51 -10.71 24.01
C ASP A 182 5.93 -10.25 23.65
N LYS A 183 6.88 -11.18 23.54
CA LYS A 183 8.26 -10.89 23.13
C LYS A 183 8.32 -10.51 21.65
N ILE A 184 7.51 -11.16 20.82
CA ILE A 184 7.33 -10.79 19.42
C ILE A 184 6.75 -9.38 19.29
N LYS A 185 5.68 -9.06 20.03
CA LYS A 185 5.07 -7.72 20.00
C LYS A 185 6.07 -6.63 20.37
N LYS A 186 6.85 -6.83 21.43
CA LYS A 186 7.89 -5.88 21.88
C LYS A 186 8.98 -5.63 20.83
N LYS A 187 9.36 -6.66 20.08
CA LYS A 187 10.31 -6.54 18.95
C LYS A 187 9.73 -5.87 17.70
N ASN A 188 8.40 -5.69 17.66
CA ASN A 188 7.65 -5.22 16.48
C ASN A 188 6.69 -4.08 16.86
N TYR A 189 7.16 -3.14 17.68
CA TYR A 189 6.36 -2.01 18.12
C TYR A 189 5.93 -1.12 16.94
N LEU A 190 6.83 -0.82 16.01
CA LEU A 190 6.49 0.03 14.86
C LEU A 190 5.45 -0.67 13.98
N ARG A 191 5.57 -1.99 13.76
CA ARG A 191 4.53 -2.75 13.04
C ARG A 191 3.17 -2.62 13.71
N THR A 192 3.14 -2.81 15.03
CA THR A 192 1.89 -2.71 15.81
C THR A 192 1.28 -1.32 15.66
N ASP A 193 2.12 -0.29 15.73
CA ASP A 193 1.70 1.11 15.66
C ASP A 193 1.24 1.55 14.26
N LEU A 194 1.92 1.11 13.20
CA LEU A 194 1.50 1.35 11.82
C LEU A 194 0.21 0.59 11.50
N THR A 195 0.09 -0.64 11.99
CA THR A 195 -1.14 -1.43 11.86
C THR A 195 -2.31 -0.71 12.51
N ALA A 196 -2.12 -0.18 13.72
CA ALA A 196 -3.14 0.63 14.38
C ALA A 196 -3.45 1.93 13.64
N THR A 197 -2.45 2.57 13.02
CA THR A 197 -2.65 3.74 12.15
C THR A 197 -3.52 3.38 10.93
N CYS A 198 -3.31 2.21 10.32
CA CYS A 198 -4.21 1.69 9.29
C CYS A 198 -5.62 1.39 9.83
N TYR A 199 -5.78 0.68 10.95
CA TYR A 199 -7.12 0.49 11.55
C TYR A 199 -7.79 1.83 11.87
N ASN A 200 -6.98 2.88 11.97
CA ASN A 200 -7.40 4.26 12.10
C ASN A 200 -7.39 5.06 10.78
N LEU A 201 -7.84 4.44 9.68
CA LEU A 201 -8.10 5.09 8.39
C LEU A 201 -6.86 5.69 7.72
N GLY A 202 -5.68 5.14 8.03
CA GLY A 202 -4.43 5.46 7.35
C GLY A 202 -3.90 6.87 7.63
N CYS A 203 -2.79 7.20 6.99
CA CYS A 203 -2.13 8.49 7.03
C CYS A 203 -1.28 8.70 5.76
N VAL A 204 -1.40 9.90 5.18
CA VAL A 204 -0.49 10.45 4.16
C VAL A 204 -0.02 11.83 4.58
N ALA A 205 1.20 12.18 4.18
CA ALA A 205 1.79 13.49 4.37
C ALA A 205 2.27 14.07 3.03
N ASN A 206 2.44 15.38 2.96
CA ASN A 206 2.84 16.07 1.73
C ASN A 206 4.34 15.97 1.44
N GLU A 207 5.13 15.56 2.43
CA GLU A 207 6.58 15.55 2.37
C GLU A 207 7.14 14.32 3.07
N LYS A 208 8.27 13.81 2.58
CA LYS A 208 9.00 12.68 3.16
C LYS A 208 9.41 12.96 4.59
N GLU A 209 9.45 11.93 5.42
CA GLU A 209 9.92 12.05 6.79
C GLU A 209 11.43 11.91 6.89
N THR A 210 12.04 12.77 7.71
CA THR A 210 13.49 12.83 7.96
C THR A 210 13.78 12.49 9.42
N PHE A 211 14.54 11.41 9.62
CA PHE A 211 14.98 10.97 10.95
C PHE A 211 16.20 10.04 10.83
N LEU A 212 16.96 9.95 11.91
CA LEU A 212 18.12 9.06 12.01
C LEU A 212 17.70 7.62 12.22
N ILE A 213 18.40 6.70 11.55
CA ILE A 213 18.18 5.26 11.64
C ILE A 213 19.55 4.58 11.66
N PRO A 214 19.81 3.67 12.61
CA PRO A 214 21.08 2.94 12.62
C PRO A 214 21.28 2.15 11.34
N GLU A 215 22.54 1.91 11.00
CA GLU A 215 22.87 0.88 10.03
C GLU A 215 22.43 -0.49 10.54
N TYR A 216 21.93 -1.31 9.62
CA TYR A 216 21.51 -2.65 9.96
C TYR A 216 22.71 -3.57 10.13
N SER A 217 22.73 -4.33 11.22
CA SER A 217 23.68 -5.42 11.46
C SER A 217 22.92 -6.71 11.75
N THR A 218 23.43 -7.83 11.22
CA THR A 218 22.94 -9.17 11.55
C THR A 218 23.33 -9.60 12.96
N THR A 219 24.31 -8.94 13.57
CA THR A 219 24.76 -9.20 14.94
C THR A 219 23.91 -8.39 15.92
N GLU A 220 23.14 -9.06 16.78
CA GLU A 220 22.22 -8.41 17.71
C GLU A 220 22.91 -7.42 18.65
N ALA A 221 24.12 -7.74 19.13
CA ALA A 221 24.90 -6.85 19.99
C ALA A 221 25.32 -5.56 19.27
N THR A 222 25.82 -5.66 18.04
CA THR A 222 26.21 -4.50 17.23
C THR A 222 25.01 -3.62 16.91
N LEU A 223 23.88 -4.23 16.56
CA LEU A 223 22.65 -3.51 16.27
C LEU A 223 22.06 -2.83 17.52
N LEU A 224 22.17 -3.48 18.69
CA LEU A 224 21.78 -2.90 19.98
C LEU A 224 22.63 -1.66 20.30
N ILE A 225 23.96 -1.79 20.25
CA ILE A 225 24.89 -0.67 20.52
C ILE A 225 24.62 0.50 19.55
N SER A 226 24.40 0.19 18.27
CA SER A 226 24.10 1.22 17.26
C SER A 226 22.79 1.96 17.57
N ALA A 227 21.76 1.23 18.01
CA ALA A 227 20.48 1.82 18.40
C ALA A 227 20.58 2.64 19.70
N GLU A 228 21.31 2.15 20.71
CA GLU A 228 21.56 2.87 21.97
C GLU A 228 22.31 4.19 21.73
N ASN A 229 23.23 4.19 20.76
CA ASN A 229 23.96 5.39 20.38
C ASN A 229 23.09 6.43 19.65
N LEU A 230 21.92 6.03 19.15
CA LEU A 230 20.94 6.87 18.46
C LEU A 230 19.70 7.08 19.33
N SER A 231 19.80 7.87 20.40
CA SER A 231 18.59 8.35 21.12
C SER A 231 18.07 9.64 20.46
N PRO A 232 16.77 9.99 20.42
CA PRO A 232 15.58 9.16 20.38
C PRO A 232 14.93 9.12 18.98
N TYR A 233 14.32 7.99 18.64
CA TYR A 233 13.29 7.83 17.61
C TYR A 233 12.21 8.89 17.84
N TYR A 234 12.22 9.93 17.02
CA TYR A 234 11.32 11.07 17.13
C TYR A 234 10.64 11.30 15.78
N PRO A 235 9.69 10.42 15.43
CA PRO A 235 9.01 10.52 14.16
C PRO A 235 8.11 11.76 14.13
N LYS A 236 7.94 12.29 12.92
CA LYS A 236 6.96 13.32 12.55
C LYS A 236 5.84 12.66 11.73
N LYS A 237 4.92 13.47 11.19
CA LYS A 237 3.99 13.04 10.13
C LYS A 237 3.33 11.69 10.43
N CYS A 238 3.38 10.75 9.50
CA CYS A 238 2.68 9.47 9.59
C CYS A 238 3.39 8.41 10.43
N LEU A 239 4.70 8.51 10.66
CA LEU A 239 5.38 7.62 11.60
C LEU A 239 5.19 8.09 13.06
N LYS A 240 4.71 9.32 13.32
CA LYS A 240 4.28 9.79 14.65
C LYS A 240 2.95 9.16 15.03
N THR A 241 3.00 7.84 15.22
CA THR A 241 1.84 7.01 15.45
C THR A 241 1.07 7.46 16.69
N PRO A 242 -0.22 7.12 16.80
CA PRO A 242 -1.01 7.46 17.98
C PRO A 242 -0.43 6.91 19.30
N TYR A 243 0.32 5.79 19.23
CA TYR A 243 0.94 5.17 20.41
C TYR A 243 2.33 5.72 20.74
N TYR A 244 2.94 6.53 19.87
CA TYR A 244 4.26 7.12 20.12
C TYR A 244 4.35 7.78 21.51
N ASN A 245 3.42 8.68 21.84
CA ASN A 245 3.40 9.40 23.14
C ASN A 245 3.07 8.49 24.34
N LYS A 246 2.58 7.26 24.12
CA LYS A 246 2.34 6.29 25.19
C LYS A 246 3.65 5.66 25.68
N HIS A 247 4.62 5.54 24.78
CA HIS A 247 5.86 4.82 25.03
C HIS A 247 7.08 5.75 25.05
N MET A 248 7.00 6.92 24.41
CA MET A 248 8.08 7.90 24.28
C MET A 248 7.73 9.21 24.97
N MET A 249 8.76 10.03 25.16
CA MET A 249 8.64 11.37 25.74
C MET A 249 7.77 12.28 24.86
N ASP A 250 6.82 12.99 25.47
CA ASP A 250 6.04 14.04 24.79
C ASP A 250 6.86 15.33 24.80
N PHE A 251 7.68 15.54 23.76
CA PHE A 251 8.38 16.82 23.64
C PHE A 251 7.39 17.96 23.47
N THR A 252 7.50 18.97 24.32
CA THR A 252 6.88 20.26 24.07
C THR A 252 7.54 20.92 22.85
N PRO A 253 6.92 21.91 22.21
CA PRO A 253 7.59 22.68 21.15
C PRO A 253 8.93 23.30 21.60
N ALA A 254 9.04 23.65 22.89
CA ALA A 254 10.30 24.12 23.47
C ALA A 254 11.35 23.01 23.56
N ASP A 255 10.93 21.79 23.95
CA ASP A 255 11.81 20.62 23.95
C ASP A 255 12.22 20.25 22.53
N GLU A 256 11.30 20.25 21.56
CA GLU A 256 11.64 19.99 20.14
C GLU A 256 12.69 20.97 19.64
N LYS A 257 12.52 22.27 19.89
CA LYS A 257 13.50 23.29 19.54
C LYS A 257 14.83 23.08 20.25
N ARG A 258 14.80 22.75 21.55
CA ARG A 258 16.01 22.47 22.33
C ARG A 258 16.78 21.27 21.79
N PHE A 259 16.08 20.20 21.45
CA PHE A 259 16.67 18.89 21.17
C PHE A 259 17.00 18.66 19.70
N ARG A 260 16.25 19.27 18.77
CA ARG A 260 16.47 19.16 17.31
C ARG A 260 17.05 20.39 16.65
N GLY A 261 17.09 21.50 17.38
CA GLY A 261 17.43 22.81 16.81
C GLY A 261 16.21 23.50 16.21
N SER A 262 16.48 24.69 15.67
CA SER A 262 15.48 25.62 15.14
C SER A 262 15.02 25.29 13.72
N VAL A 263 15.72 24.38 13.03
CA VAL A 263 15.46 23.96 11.64
C VAL A 263 15.59 22.45 11.49
N ASP A 264 15.14 21.90 10.36
CA ASP A 264 15.36 20.48 10.05
C ASP A 264 16.81 20.26 9.55
N VAL A 265 17.69 19.89 10.49
CA VAL A 265 19.11 19.65 10.22
C VAL A 265 19.39 18.42 9.34
N PHE A 266 18.36 17.62 9.03
CA PHE A 266 18.44 16.48 8.11
C PHE A 266 17.87 16.74 6.73
N SER A 267 17.39 17.96 6.47
CA SER A 267 16.99 18.37 5.12
C SER A 267 18.20 18.30 4.18
N ASP A 268 18.00 17.84 2.95
CA ASP A 268 19.03 17.88 1.91
C ASP A 268 19.46 19.31 1.56
N THR A 269 18.66 20.32 1.94
CA THR A 269 18.98 21.75 1.78
C THR A 269 19.66 22.38 2.99
N PHE A 270 19.97 21.60 4.04
CA PHE A 270 20.59 22.12 5.24
C PHE A 270 22.09 22.40 5.01
N ASP A 271 22.51 23.64 5.20
CA ASP A 271 23.92 24.05 5.16
C ASP A 271 24.39 24.36 6.58
N VAL A 272 25.26 23.49 7.11
CA VAL A 272 25.79 23.61 8.47
C VAL A 272 26.66 24.87 8.65
N ASN A 273 27.35 25.32 7.61
CA ASN A 273 28.23 26.48 7.67
C ASN A 273 27.43 27.77 7.68
N LEU A 274 26.34 27.84 6.89
CA LEU A 274 25.40 28.95 6.93
C LEU A 274 24.63 28.98 8.26
N HIS A 275 24.17 27.81 8.73
CA HIS A 275 23.48 27.67 10.01
C HIS A 275 24.34 28.13 11.18
N CYS A 276 25.64 27.81 11.15
CA CYS A 276 26.62 28.18 12.16
C CYS A 276 27.46 29.40 11.79
N SER A 277 26.84 30.39 11.13
CA SER A 277 27.42 31.71 10.92
C SER A 277 27.49 32.51 12.25
N PRO A 278 28.38 33.50 12.37
CA PRO A 278 28.48 34.33 13.57
C PRO A 278 27.15 34.98 13.97
N GLU A 279 26.39 35.48 12.99
CA GLU A 279 25.08 36.12 13.21
C GLU A 279 24.06 35.15 13.82
N ASN A 280 23.97 33.93 13.29
CA ASN A 280 23.06 32.91 13.81
C ASN A 280 23.50 32.41 15.20
N MET A 281 24.82 32.29 15.43
CA MET A 281 25.35 31.88 16.73
C MET A 281 24.97 32.86 17.84
N GLU A 282 25.12 34.17 17.63
CA GLU A 282 24.70 35.19 18.62
C GLU A 282 23.22 35.06 18.99
N LYS A 283 22.38 34.80 17.98
CA LYS A 283 20.95 34.54 18.18
C LYS A 283 20.71 33.28 19.02
N TYR A 284 21.38 32.17 18.73
CA TYR A 284 21.19 30.92 19.47
C TYR A 284 21.67 31.02 20.92
N GLU A 285 22.80 31.71 21.15
CA GLU A 285 23.32 31.94 22.49
C GLU A 285 22.38 32.83 23.32
N GLY A 286 21.82 33.88 22.72
CA GLY A 286 20.82 34.74 23.36
C GLY A 286 19.50 34.05 23.70
N GLU A 287 19.15 32.97 22.98
CA GLU A 287 17.97 32.14 23.24
C GLU A 287 18.21 31.00 24.25
N SER A 288 19.47 30.69 24.56
CA SER A 288 19.84 29.59 25.46
C SER A 288 19.74 30.01 26.93
N LYS A 289 19.23 29.11 27.78
CA LYS A 289 19.31 29.30 29.24
C LYS A 289 20.62 28.73 29.76
N LYS A 290 21.14 29.32 30.84
CA LYS A 290 22.45 28.97 31.43
C LYS A 290 22.64 27.48 31.75
N ASP A 291 21.56 26.74 31.99
CA ASP A 291 21.56 25.32 32.34
C ASP A 291 20.84 24.41 31.31
N GLU A 292 20.42 24.96 30.15
CA GLU A 292 19.73 24.23 29.09
C GLU A 292 20.34 24.53 27.73
N GLU A 293 21.51 23.93 27.45
CA GLU A 293 22.12 24.01 26.12
C GLU A 293 21.14 23.43 25.08
N THR A 294 21.03 24.12 23.94
CA THR A 294 20.24 23.67 22.78
C THR A 294 21.14 22.96 21.78
N PHE A 295 20.55 22.13 20.92
CA PHE A 295 21.30 21.45 19.88
C PHE A 295 21.98 22.43 18.92
N ASP A 296 21.33 23.54 18.56
CA ASP A 296 21.92 24.58 17.70
C ASP A 296 23.23 25.13 18.29
N VAL A 297 23.22 25.48 19.58
CA VAL A 297 24.41 25.97 20.29
C VAL A 297 25.49 24.90 20.36
N PHE A 298 25.11 23.67 20.71
CA PHE A 298 26.04 22.55 20.77
C PHE A 298 26.69 22.28 19.41
N LEU A 299 25.90 22.18 18.34
CA LEU A 299 26.34 21.94 16.97
C LEU A 299 27.35 23.02 16.56
N CYS A 300 26.99 24.30 16.67
CA CYS A 300 27.85 25.37 16.18
C CYS A 300 29.15 25.54 16.98
N LYS A 301 29.15 25.24 18.29
CA LYS A 301 30.40 25.15 19.07
C LYS A 301 31.34 24.08 18.54
N GLN A 302 30.82 22.90 18.20
CA GLN A 302 31.64 21.79 17.68
C GLN A 302 32.13 22.05 16.26
N ILE A 303 31.28 22.62 15.40
CA ILE A 303 31.69 23.03 14.03
C ILE A 303 32.79 24.09 14.09
N THR A 304 32.70 25.05 15.02
CA THR A 304 33.75 26.06 15.22
C THR A 304 35.06 25.43 15.70
N LYS A 305 35.01 24.39 16.55
CA LYS A 305 36.21 23.63 16.91
C LYS A 305 36.80 22.92 15.70
N CYS A 306 35.99 22.29 14.85
CA CYS A 306 36.50 21.63 13.65
C CYS A 306 37.20 22.58 12.67
N LYS A 307 36.79 23.86 12.61
CA LYS A 307 37.48 24.88 11.80
C LYS A 307 38.92 25.11 12.24
N LYS A 308 39.28 24.86 13.51
CA LYS A 308 40.67 25.01 14.00
C LYS A 308 41.62 24.01 13.35
N TYR A 309 41.14 22.81 13.03
CA TYR A 309 41.94 21.74 12.43
C TYR A 309 42.11 21.85 10.90
N THR A 310 41.50 22.86 10.24
CA THR A 310 41.55 23.02 8.78
C THR A 310 42.76 23.80 8.24
N GLN A 311 43.67 24.27 9.09
CA GLN A 311 44.91 24.94 8.70
C GLN A 311 46.11 24.37 9.48
N PRO A 312 47.32 24.41 8.90
CA PRO A 312 48.07 23.21 8.54
C PRO A 312 48.19 22.20 9.70
N VAL A 313 47.47 21.08 9.56
CA VAL A 313 47.51 19.81 10.34
C VAL A 313 47.89 19.99 11.81
N GLU A 314 47.10 20.75 12.56
CA GLU A 314 47.11 20.60 14.02
C GLU A 314 46.66 19.16 14.36
N LYS A 315 47.44 18.50 15.22
CA LYS A 315 47.07 17.19 15.75
C LYS A 315 45.78 17.34 16.55
N TYR A 316 44.78 16.53 16.25
CA TYR A 316 43.52 16.52 16.99
C TYR A 316 43.76 16.43 18.50
N ASP A 317 43.00 17.21 19.26
CA ASP A 317 43.10 17.23 20.73
C ASP A 317 42.77 15.86 21.34
N ASN A 318 41.92 15.08 20.67
CA ASN A 318 41.50 13.74 21.09
C ASN A 318 40.90 12.94 19.90
N ASP A 319 40.74 11.63 20.09
CA ASP A 319 40.18 10.74 19.06
C ASP A 319 38.74 11.10 18.65
N TYR A 320 37.96 11.67 19.57
CA TYR A 320 36.58 12.08 19.29
C TYR A 320 36.54 13.26 18.30
N ASP A 321 37.43 14.23 18.46
CA ASP A 321 37.56 15.37 17.55
C ASP A 321 37.97 14.89 16.14
N SER A 322 38.87 13.91 16.03
CA SER A 322 39.20 13.29 14.73
C SER A 322 37.96 12.62 14.11
N ILE A 323 37.25 11.77 14.86
CA ILE A 323 36.04 11.09 14.38
C ILE A 323 35.00 12.09 13.87
N VAL A 324 34.74 13.18 14.58
CA VAL A 324 33.75 14.18 14.16
C VAL A 324 34.27 15.02 13.00
N CYS A 325 35.46 15.61 13.12
CA CYS A 325 35.92 16.64 12.19
C CYS A 325 36.38 16.10 10.83
N ASP A 326 36.82 14.82 10.75
CA ASP A 326 37.16 14.14 9.50
C ASP A 326 35.92 13.71 8.68
N ASN A 327 34.73 13.72 9.27
CA ASN A 327 33.48 13.42 8.55
C ASN A 327 33.03 14.54 7.62
N ASN A 328 32.21 14.19 6.62
CA ASN A 328 31.50 15.19 5.82
C ASN A 328 30.46 15.94 6.67
N ASP A 329 29.96 17.08 6.17
CA ASP A 329 29.07 17.95 6.93
C ASP A 329 27.79 17.25 7.42
N LYS A 330 27.24 16.32 6.63
CA LYS A 330 26.09 15.51 7.03
C LYS A 330 26.46 14.55 8.16
N GLY A 331 27.55 13.79 8.01
CA GLY A 331 28.05 12.86 9.03
C GLY A 331 28.38 13.57 10.35
N LYS A 332 28.95 14.77 10.29
CA LYS A 332 29.17 15.64 11.46
C LYS A 332 27.86 15.90 12.22
N VAL A 333 26.83 16.37 11.51
CA VAL A 333 25.52 16.68 12.11
C VAL A 333 24.89 15.43 12.72
N GLU A 334 24.92 14.29 12.02
CA GLU A 334 24.35 13.02 12.51
C GLU A 334 25.04 12.52 13.80
N ILE A 335 26.39 12.55 13.85
CA ILE A 335 27.17 12.16 15.02
C ILE A 335 26.90 13.11 16.18
N LEU A 336 27.02 14.43 15.94
CA LEU A 336 26.86 15.44 16.98
C LEU A 336 25.44 15.44 17.57
N LEU A 337 24.41 15.21 16.75
CA LEU A 337 23.06 15.10 17.25
C LEU A 337 22.89 13.88 18.16
N SER A 338 23.41 12.74 17.75
CA SER A 338 23.40 11.49 18.53
C SER A 338 24.09 11.67 19.89
N ASP A 339 25.24 12.34 19.90
CA ASP A 339 25.98 12.65 21.14
C ASP A 339 25.24 13.62 22.04
N PHE A 340 24.63 14.66 21.45
CA PHE A 340 23.83 15.63 22.18
C PHE A 340 22.67 14.94 22.89
N TYR A 341 21.98 14.03 22.21
CA TYR A 341 20.88 13.27 22.81
C TYR A 341 21.34 12.35 23.92
N ARG A 342 22.41 11.57 23.71
CA ARG A 342 22.97 10.69 24.75
C ARG A 342 23.34 11.46 26.03
N LYS A 343 23.84 12.69 25.89
CA LYS A 343 24.22 13.53 27.03
C LYS A 343 23.01 14.10 27.77
N ASN A 344 21.96 14.46 27.03
CA ASN A 344 20.86 15.28 27.55
C ASN A 344 19.53 14.53 27.75
N ILE A 345 19.37 13.30 27.25
CA ILE A 345 18.15 12.48 27.40
C ILE A 345 18.49 11.23 28.21
N LYS A 346 17.92 11.14 29.43
CA LYS A 346 18.17 10.01 30.35
C LYS A 346 16.93 9.09 30.46
N PRO A 347 17.10 7.75 30.48
CA PRO A 347 16.02 6.80 30.71
C PRO A 347 15.42 6.88 32.13
N GLY A 348 14.10 6.60 32.25
CA GLY A 348 13.53 5.97 33.44
C GLY A 348 13.23 6.81 34.70
N THR A 349 12.28 7.75 34.63
CA THR A 349 11.73 8.42 35.85
C THR A 349 10.21 8.31 35.97
N ASP A 350 9.65 7.14 35.64
CA ASP A 350 8.23 6.72 35.76
C ASP A 350 7.42 6.85 34.45
N LYS A 351 6.19 6.30 34.40
CA LYS A 351 5.26 6.07 33.23
C LYS A 351 5.03 7.23 32.23
N LYS A 352 5.75 8.35 32.35
CA LYS A 352 5.75 9.54 31.48
C LYS A 352 7.14 9.85 30.85
N ASN A 353 8.14 9.00 31.05
CA ASN A 353 9.52 9.23 30.60
C ASN A 353 9.94 8.30 29.47
N TYR A 354 10.94 8.76 28.70
CA TYR A 354 11.58 8.07 27.59
C TYR A 354 11.80 6.57 27.86
N SER A 355 11.16 5.71 27.05
CA SER A 355 11.39 4.26 27.09
C SER A 355 12.50 3.89 26.12
N GLU A 356 13.68 3.66 26.69
CA GLU A 356 14.83 3.14 25.96
C GLU A 356 14.53 1.80 25.26
N GLU A 357 13.80 0.89 25.93
CA GLU A 357 13.38 -0.39 25.34
C GLU A 357 12.54 -0.16 24.06
N TYR A 358 11.55 0.73 24.10
CA TYR A 358 10.71 1.02 22.94
C TYR A 358 11.52 1.70 21.83
N ASN A 359 12.34 2.70 22.19
CA ASN A 359 13.23 3.40 21.26
C ASN A 359 14.12 2.42 20.49
N ASN A 360 14.86 1.59 21.23
CA ASN A 360 15.85 0.68 20.67
C ASN A 360 15.17 -0.37 19.80
N ASN A 361 14.00 -0.88 20.20
CA ASN A 361 13.26 -1.85 19.40
C ASN A 361 12.72 -1.26 18.10
N ILE A 362 12.19 -0.03 18.11
CA ILE A 362 11.75 0.62 16.85
C ILE A 362 12.93 0.92 15.94
N LEU A 363 14.05 1.45 16.45
CA LEU A 363 15.22 1.74 15.62
C LEU A 363 15.79 0.48 14.98
N LYS A 364 15.83 -0.64 15.73
CA LYS A 364 16.16 -1.97 15.19
C LYS A 364 15.20 -2.39 14.08
N GLU A 365 13.89 -2.19 14.31
CA GLU A 365 12.85 -2.49 13.34
C GLU A 365 12.98 -1.67 12.06
N LEU A 366 13.23 -0.37 12.18
CA LEU A 366 13.49 0.54 11.07
C LEU A 366 14.76 0.18 10.31
N ALA A 367 15.86 -0.10 10.99
CA ALA A 367 17.11 -0.50 10.36
C ALA A 367 16.93 -1.80 9.56
N TYR A 368 16.28 -2.80 10.16
CA TYR A 368 15.96 -4.05 9.48
C TYR A 368 15.10 -3.81 8.24
N ARG A 369 14.00 -3.04 8.35
CA ARG A 369 13.13 -2.72 7.22
C ARG A 369 13.88 -1.95 6.13
N LYS A 370 14.66 -0.94 6.50
CA LYS A 370 15.52 -0.16 5.59
C LYS A 370 16.49 -1.07 4.83
N SER A 371 16.92 -2.18 5.42
CA SER A 371 17.79 -3.17 4.77
C SER A 371 17.05 -4.20 3.89
N ARG A 372 15.72 -4.32 4.01
CA ARG A 372 14.94 -5.44 3.45
C ARG A 372 13.80 -5.03 2.50
N TYR A 373 13.15 -3.89 2.67
CA TYR A 373 11.86 -3.61 2.03
C TYR A 373 11.90 -2.50 0.97
N PRO A 374 11.41 -2.74 -0.26
CA PRO A 374 11.65 -3.90 -1.11
C PRO A 374 13.08 -3.89 -1.71
N GLY A 375 13.96 -3.05 -1.17
CA GLY A 375 15.39 -2.88 -1.47
C GLY A 375 16.02 -1.99 -0.39
N PRO A 376 17.35 -1.83 -0.34
CA PRO A 376 18.01 -1.03 0.69
C PRO A 376 17.61 0.46 0.61
N GLY A 377 17.50 1.11 1.78
CA GLY A 377 17.26 2.55 1.89
C GLY A 377 15.80 3.00 1.91
N LYS A 378 14.84 2.07 1.88
CA LYS A 378 13.40 2.37 1.76
C LYS A 378 12.62 2.01 3.03
N ILE A 379 11.64 2.85 3.40
CA ILE A 379 10.80 2.68 4.60
C ILE A 379 9.36 2.98 4.24
N GLN A 380 8.45 2.15 4.73
CA GLN A 380 7.01 2.36 4.57
C GLN A 380 6.53 3.41 5.59
N GLU A 381 6.23 4.62 5.11
CA GLU A 381 5.76 5.74 5.92
C GLU A 381 4.37 6.23 5.48
N VAL A 382 3.85 5.73 4.35
CA VAL A 382 2.51 6.00 3.85
C VAL A 382 1.59 4.82 4.17
N ILE A 383 0.45 5.09 4.80
CA ILE A 383 -0.47 4.07 5.28
C ILE A 383 -1.87 4.34 4.71
N PHE A 384 -2.45 3.36 4.04
CA PHE A 384 -3.84 3.40 3.59
C PHE A 384 -4.65 2.27 4.19
N SER A 385 -5.93 2.55 4.38
CA SER A 385 -6.94 1.56 4.74
C SER A 385 -7.81 1.32 3.53
N MET A 386 -7.79 0.10 3.01
CA MET A 386 -8.61 -0.29 1.87
C MET A 386 -9.87 -1.00 2.35
N PHE A 387 -11.00 -0.63 1.77
CA PHE A 387 -12.31 -1.20 2.06
C PHE A 387 -13.03 -1.58 0.77
N GLN A 388 -13.88 -2.58 0.83
CA GLN A 388 -14.91 -2.83 -0.18
C GLN A 388 -16.13 -1.96 0.12
N ILE A 389 -16.68 -1.29 -0.88
CA ILE A 389 -17.94 -0.56 -0.73
C ILE A 389 -19.11 -1.56 -0.61
N ASN A 390 -20.06 -1.30 0.29
CA ASN A 390 -21.32 -2.02 0.34
C ASN A 390 -22.38 -1.28 -0.48
N GLN A 391 -22.67 -1.91 -1.60
CA GLN A 391 -23.61 -1.49 -2.62
C GLN A 391 -25.03 -1.23 -2.11
N ALA A 392 -25.45 -1.87 -1.00
CA ALA A 392 -26.80 -1.75 -0.46
C ALA A 392 -27.13 -0.36 0.11
N LEU A 393 -26.18 0.57 0.10
CA LEU A 393 -26.38 1.96 0.53
C LEU A 393 -26.47 2.97 -0.61
N PHE A 394 -26.44 2.49 -1.85
CA PHE A 394 -26.65 3.29 -3.04
C PHE A 394 -27.85 2.71 -3.81
N ASN A 395 -28.26 3.39 -4.88
CA ASN A 395 -29.35 2.93 -5.72
C ASN A 395 -29.00 1.57 -6.37
N GLU A 396 -29.89 0.58 -6.26
CA GLU A 396 -29.68 -0.78 -6.77
C GLU A 396 -29.48 -0.80 -8.30
N ASP A 397 -29.99 0.22 -8.98
CA ASP A 397 -29.86 0.35 -10.42
C ASP A 397 -28.46 0.80 -10.88
N LEU A 398 -27.59 1.26 -9.97
CA LEU A 398 -26.22 1.67 -10.28
C LEU A 398 -25.31 0.50 -10.61
N PHE A 399 -25.60 -0.69 -10.07
CA PHE A 399 -24.64 -1.79 -10.06
C PHE A 399 -25.12 -3.02 -10.83
N CYS A 400 -24.16 -3.78 -11.35
CA CYS A 400 -24.36 -5.13 -11.83
C CYS A 400 -23.44 -6.13 -11.11
N TYR A 401 -23.90 -7.38 -11.07
CA TYR A 401 -23.11 -8.50 -10.57
C TYR A 401 -22.48 -9.24 -11.75
N MET A 402 -21.16 -9.38 -11.72
CA MET A 402 -20.46 -10.22 -12.68
C MET A 402 -20.66 -11.70 -12.34
N PRO A 403 -20.74 -12.61 -13.32
CA PRO A 403 -21.01 -14.03 -13.08
C PRO A 403 -19.89 -14.74 -12.30
N TRP A 404 -18.70 -14.15 -12.24
CA TRP A 404 -17.57 -14.60 -11.42
C TRP A 404 -17.52 -14.01 -10.01
N GLY A 405 -18.47 -13.15 -9.65
CA GLY A 405 -18.56 -12.54 -8.33
C GLY A 405 -17.30 -11.75 -7.94
N ASN A 406 -16.70 -12.10 -6.81
CA ASN A 406 -15.53 -11.42 -6.23
C ASN A 406 -14.19 -12.11 -6.55
N ILE A 407 -14.15 -12.99 -7.55
CA ILE A 407 -12.97 -13.78 -7.88
C ILE A 407 -12.13 -13.06 -8.94
N LEU A 408 -10.81 -13.05 -8.74
CA LEU A 408 -9.86 -12.60 -9.75
C LEU A 408 -9.74 -13.70 -10.83
N LEU A 409 -10.28 -13.49 -12.03
CA LEU A 409 -10.14 -14.44 -13.14
C LEU A 409 -8.68 -14.58 -13.59
N LYS A 410 -8.40 -15.74 -14.18
CA LYS A 410 -7.15 -16.12 -14.85
C LYS A 410 -7.53 -16.80 -16.19
N GLN A 411 -6.54 -17.13 -17.01
CA GLN A 411 -6.75 -17.75 -18.33
C GLN A 411 -7.43 -19.11 -18.30
N ASP A 412 -7.40 -19.77 -17.16
CA ASP A 412 -8.16 -20.99 -16.93
C ASP A 412 -9.63 -20.74 -16.54
N TYR A 413 -10.20 -19.54 -16.65
CA TYR A 413 -11.62 -19.30 -16.30
C TYR A 413 -12.46 -18.67 -17.40
N VAL A 414 -11.85 -17.90 -18.30
CA VAL A 414 -12.54 -17.18 -19.38
C VAL A 414 -11.66 -17.21 -20.63
N MET A 415 -12.26 -17.41 -21.80
CA MET A 415 -11.60 -17.35 -23.11
C MET A 415 -12.26 -16.28 -23.97
N ASN A 416 -11.56 -15.18 -24.28
CA ASN A 416 -12.11 -14.14 -25.15
C ASN A 416 -11.88 -14.45 -26.62
N GLU A 417 -12.67 -13.81 -27.47
CA GLU A 417 -12.51 -13.90 -28.91
C GLU A 417 -11.13 -13.38 -29.33
N GLY A 418 -10.44 -14.15 -30.17
CA GLY A 418 -9.04 -13.94 -30.56
C GLY A 418 -8.01 -14.68 -29.68
N GLU A 419 -8.38 -15.15 -28.48
CA GLU A 419 -7.46 -15.83 -27.57
C GLU A 419 -7.27 -17.32 -27.92
N THR A 420 -6.07 -17.82 -27.64
CA THR A 420 -5.69 -19.22 -27.78
C THR A 420 -5.35 -19.83 -26.42
N LEU A 421 -5.65 -21.11 -26.26
CA LEU A 421 -5.37 -21.89 -25.06
C LEU A 421 -4.77 -23.24 -25.46
N GLU A 422 -3.51 -23.50 -25.06
CA GLU A 422 -2.92 -24.84 -25.18
C GLU A 422 -3.55 -25.75 -24.12
N ILE A 423 -4.64 -26.42 -24.51
CA ILE A 423 -5.59 -27.04 -23.58
C ILE A 423 -5.03 -28.29 -22.87
N ASP A 424 -3.96 -28.84 -23.40
CA ASP A 424 -3.21 -29.93 -22.76
C ASP A 424 -2.42 -29.43 -21.54
N ARG A 425 -2.03 -28.15 -21.51
CA ARG A 425 -1.31 -27.53 -20.38
C ARG A 425 -2.26 -26.86 -19.40
N VAL A 426 -3.29 -26.19 -19.92
CA VAL A 426 -4.21 -25.37 -19.13
C VAL A 426 -5.64 -25.71 -19.51
N SER A 427 -6.43 -26.12 -18.53
CA SER A 427 -7.87 -26.40 -18.73
C SER A 427 -8.71 -25.16 -18.50
N LEU A 428 -9.85 -25.07 -19.17
CA LEU A 428 -10.85 -24.04 -18.87
C LEU A 428 -11.75 -24.53 -17.73
N LYS A 429 -11.78 -23.82 -16.61
CA LYS A 429 -12.44 -24.19 -15.36
C LYS A 429 -13.63 -23.29 -15.05
N SER A 430 -14.54 -23.82 -14.27
CA SER A 430 -15.60 -23.03 -13.65
C SER A 430 -15.07 -22.19 -12.49
N PHE A 431 -15.73 -21.06 -12.20
CA PHE A 431 -15.29 -20.13 -11.15
C PHE A 431 -15.25 -20.74 -9.75
N ASN A 432 -16.08 -21.74 -9.47
CA ASN A 432 -16.04 -22.52 -8.22
C ASN A 432 -15.01 -23.68 -8.24
N ASN A 433 -14.21 -23.82 -9.30
CA ASN A 433 -13.24 -24.91 -9.52
C ASN A 433 -13.84 -26.33 -9.50
N MET A 434 -15.16 -26.46 -9.59
CA MET A 434 -15.83 -27.76 -9.60
C MET A 434 -15.79 -28.45 -10.96
N PHE A 435 -15.78 -27.68 -12.04
CA PHE A 435 -15.79 -28.16 -13.41
C PHE A 435 -14.54 -27.72 -14.16
N GLU A 436 -14.07 -28.57 -15.07
CA GLU A 436 -12.97 -28.27 -15.98
C GLU A 436 -13.22 -28.86 -17.37
N MET A 437 -12.81 -28.15 -18.41
CA MET A 437 -12.88 -28.58 -19.81
C MET A 437 -11.47 -28.88 -20.31
N LYS A 438 -11.30 -30.08 -20.86
CA LYS A 438 -10.04 -30.61 -21.42
C LYS A 438 -10.33 -31.48 -22.63
N ILE A 439 -9.34 -31.75 -23.48
CA ILE A 439 -9.49 -32.79 -24.49
C ILE A 439 -9.24 -34.16 -23.84
N GLY A 440 -10.25 -35.04 -23.90
CA GLY A 440 -10.17 -36.39 -23.36
C GLY A 440 -9.32 -37.34 -24.20
N SER A 441 -9.14 -38.56 -23.70
CA SER A 441 -8.49 -39.66 -24.42
C SER A 441 -9.25 -40.13 -25.66
N ASP A 442 -10.50 -39.70 -25.80
CA ASP A 442 -11.36 -39.92 -26.97
C ASP A 442 -11.15 -38.90 -28.10
N GLY A 443 -10.34 -37.85 -27.85
CA GLY A 443 -10.03 -36.80 -28.82
C GLY A 443 -11.07 -35.69 -28.91
N PHE A 444 -12.01 -35.63 -27.96
CA PHE A 444 -13.04 -34.60 -27.89
C PHE A 444 -12.86 -33.71 -26.67
N LEU A 445 -13.33 -32.46 -26.77
CA LEU A 445 -13.50 -31.59 -25.63
C LEU A 445 -14.56 -32.18 -24.70
N ASN A 446 -14.14 -32.48 -23.47
CA ASN A 446 -14.96 -33.04 -22.42
C ASN A 446 -14.93 -32.12 -21.20
N ILE A 447 -16.04 -32.07 -20.51
CA ILE A 447 -16.21 -31.40 -19.23
C ILE A 447 -16.12 -32.47 -18.15
N TYR A 448 -15.32 -32.20 -17.13
CA TYR A 448 -15.12 -33.04 -15.96
C TYR A 448 -15.64 -32.31 -14.72
N ARG A 449 -16.18 -33.06 -13.76
CA ARG A 449 -16.60 -32.56 -12.44
C ARG A 449 -15.75 -33.25 -11.38
N GLY A 450 -14.91 -32.50 -10.67
CA GLY A 450 -13.99 -33.07 -9.68
C GLY A 450 -13.09 -34.18 -10.25
N GLY A 451 -12.67 -34.05 -11.52
CA GLY A 451 -11.84 -35.03 -12.23
C GLY A 451 -12.60 -36.20 -12.88
N GLN A 452 -13.90 -36.36 -12.62
CA GLN A 452 -14.72 -37.39 -13.27
C GLN A 452 -15.38 -36.86 -14.54
N PHE A 453 -15.46 -37.66 -15.60
CA PHE A 453 -16.16 -37.28 -16.83
C PHE A 453 -17.61 -36.88 -16.51
N HIS A 454 -18.01 -35.69 -16.96
CA HIS A 454 -19.35 -35.16 -16.73
C HIS A 454 -20.16 -35.12 -18.04
N SER A 455 -19.60 -34.54 -19.09
CA SER A 455 -20.27 -34.41 -20.38
C SER A 455 -19.27 -34.14 -21.50
N ARG A 456 -19.65 -34.42 -22.75
CA ARG A 456 -18.89 -34.00 -23.94
C ARG A 456 -19.39 -32.64 -24.40
N VAL A 457 -18.49 -31.76 -24.84
CA VAL A 457 -18.87 -30.51 -25.51
C VAL A 457 -19.57 -30.86 -26.83
N PRO A 458 -20.82 -30.40 -27.04
CA PRO A 458 -21.61 -30.82 -28.19
C PRO A 458 -21.03 -30.28 -29.50
N ASN A 459 -21.39 -30.93 -30.63
CA ASN A 459 -21.13 -30.43 -31.98
C ASN A 459 -19.67 -30.21 -32.38
N GLN A 460 -18.71 -30.86 -31.72
CA GLN A 460 -17.33 -30.87 -32.18
C GLN A 460 -17.20 -31.61 -33.52
N LYS A 461 -16.54 -30.97 -34.49
CA LYS A 461 -16.03 -31.57 -35.73
C LYS A 461 -14.53 -31.78 -35.60
N GLY A 462 -14.05 -32.90 -36.18
CA GLY A 462 -12.67 -33.34 -36.06
C GLY A 462 -12.39 -34.09 -34.74
N ASN A 463 -11.61 -35.17 -34.83
CA ASN A 463 -11.16 -35.94 -33.68
C ASN A 463 -9.66 -35.67 -33.45
N PHE A 464 -9.29 -35.27 -32.23
CA PHE A 464 -7.93 -34.88 -31.86
C PHE A 464 -7.24 -35.88 -30.94
N LYS A 465 -7.60 -37.17 -31.01
CA LYS A 465 -7.05 -38.24 -30.16
C LYS A 465 -5.56 -38.46 -30.41
N CYS A 466 -5.13 -38.46 -31.67
CA CYS A 466 -3.73 -38.70 -32.05
C CYS A 466 -2.89 -37.42 -32.16
N TYR A 467 -3.46 -36.27 -31.78
CA TYR A 467 -2.78 -34.98 -31.89
C TYR A 467 -2.15 -34.59 -30.55
N LYS A 468 -1.01 -33.89 -30.62
CA LYS A 468 -0.28 -33.34 -29.47
C LYS A 468 -0.31 -31.81 -29.49
N ARG A 469 -0.02 -31.20 -28.34
CA ARG A 469 0.05 -29.73 -28.16
C ARG A 469 -1.20 -29.06 -28.71
N ARG A 470 -2.36 -29.58 -28.28
CA ARG A 470 -3.65 -29.20 -28.82
C ARG A 470 -4.01 -27.80 -28.32
N VAL A 471 -4.44 -26.96 -29.24
CA VAL A 471 -4.80 -25.57 -29.00
C VAL A 471 -6.26 -25.36 -29.31
N VAL A 472 -6.94 -24.63 -28.43
CA VAL A 472 -8.30 -24.15 -28.66
C VAL A 472 -8.24 -22.64 -28.83
N LYS A 473 -8.74 -22.13 -29.96
CA LYS A 473 -8.88 -20.70 -30.25
C LYS A 473 -10.35 -20.34 -30.30
N PHE A 474 -10.78 -19.32 -29.58
CA PHE A 474 -12.13 -18.80 -29.73
C PHE A 474 -12.13 -17.66 -30.74
N GLU A 475 -12.86 -17.79 -31.85
CA GLU A 475 -12.94 -16.76 -32.89
C GLU A 475 -14.24 -16.90 -33.69
N SER A 476 -14.88 -15.78 -34.02
CA SER A 476 -16.14 -15.75 -34.77
C SER A 476 -17.19 -16.68 -34.15
N LEU A 477 -17.32 -16.60 -32.81
CA LEU A 477 -18.26 -17.40 -32.02
C LEU A 477 -18.08 -18.94 -32.16
N THR A 478 -16.88 -19.37 -32.56
CA THR A 478 -16.52 -20.77 -32.77
C THR A 478 -15.26 -21.11 -31.98
N LEU A 479 -15.24 -22.28 -31.31
CA LEU A 479 -14.00 -22.82 -30.74
C LEU A 479 -13.28 -23.63 -31.83
N ASN A 480 -12.27 -23.03 -32.46
CA ASN A 480 -11.40 -23.70 -33.40
C ASN A 480 -10.39 -24.55 -32.63
N ILE A 481 -10.24 -25.81 -33.03
CA ILE A 481 -9.34 -26.77 -32.40
C ILE A 481 -8.25 -27.11 -33.41
N SER A 482 -7.00 -26.99 -32.96
CA SER A 482 -5.82 -27.32 -33.74
C SER A 482 -4.82 -28.12 -32.92
N GLY A 483 -3.86 -28.76 -33.58
CA GLY A 483 -2.82 -29.53 -32.92
C GLY A 483 -1.80 -30.06 -33.92
N TYR A 484 -0.75 -30.70 -33.39
CA TYR A 484 0.29 -31.34 -34.18
C TYR A 484 -0.01 -32.83 -34.34
N ASP A 485 0.00 -33.33 -35.56
CA ASP A 485 -0.17 -34.76 -35.85
C ASP A 485 1.11 -35.57 -35.50
N GLU A 486 1.08 -36.88 -35.78
CA GLU A 486 2.22 -37.78 -35.53
C GLU A 486 3.46 -37.45 -36.37
N HIS A 487 3.32 -36.61 -37.40
CA HIS A 487 4.39 -36.15 -38.29
C HIS A 487 4.80 -34.70 -38.01
N GLU A 488 4.36 -34.11 -36.89
CA GLU A 488 4.59 -32.72 -36.50
C GLU A 488 4.00 -31.69 -37.49
N ASN A 489 3.00 -32.07 -38.29
CA ASN A 489 2.23 -31.12 -39.09
C ASN A 489 1.14 -30.47 -38.25
N TYR A 490 0.98 -29.16 -38.43
CA TYR A 490 -0.05 -28.38 -37.74
C TYR A 490 -1.39 -28.43 -38.49
N ASP A 491 -2.43 -28.98 -37.87
CA ASP A 491 -3.77 -29.13 -38.44
C ASP A 491 -4.78 -28.25 -37.69
N GLN A 492 -5.64 -27.53 -38.42
CA GLN A 492 -6.64 -26.60 -37.89
C GLN A 492 -8.10 -26.97 -38.23
N ARG A 493 -8.36 -28.19 -38.72
CA ARG A 493 -9.69 -28.54 -39.24
C ARG A 493 -10.76 -28.83 -38.17
N GLY A 494 -10.42 -28.69 -36.89
CA GLY A 494 -11.34 -28.94 -35.78
C GLY A 494 -12.14 -27.71 -35.40
N TYR A 495 -13.42 -27.87 -35.08
CA TYR A 495 -14.19 -26.77 -34.52
C TYR A 495 -15.39 -27.23 -33.69
N VAL A 496 -15.83 -26.39 -32.76
CA VAL A 496 -17.13 -26.47 -32.09
C VAL A 496 -17.92 -25.21 -32.41
N SER A 497 -19.03 -25.36 -33.11
CA SER A 497 -19.99 -24.27 -33.32
C SER A 497 -20.86 -24.12 -32.07
N LEU A 498 -20.82 -22.94 -31.46
CA LEU A 498 -21.65 -22.62 -30.30
C LEU A 498 -23.00 -22.10 -30.79
N SER A 499 -24.08 -22.52 -30.13
CA SER A 499 -25.44 -22.12 -30.53
C SER A 499 -25.66 -20.64 -30.23
N LEU A 500 -25.92 -19.86 -31.27
CA LEU A 500 -26.33 -18.46 -31.16
C LEU A 500 -27.72 -18.36 -30.52
N GLN A 501 -27.84 -17.56 -29.46
CA GLN A 501 -29.09 -16.83 -29.24
C GLN A 501 -28.96 -15.51 -30.02
N SER A 502 -30.07 -14.97 -30.53
CA SER A 502 -30.15 -13.80 -31.42
C SER A 502 -29.59 -12.48 -30.86
N MET A 503 -28.90 -12.50 -29.72
CA MET A 503 -28.49 -11.35 -28.93
C MET A 503 -26.98 -11.25 -28.65
N TYR A 504 -26.14 -12.13 -29.21
CA TYR A 504 -24.69 -12.09 -28.99
C TYR A 504 -23.96 -11.30 -30.08
N GLY A 505 -23.28 -10.21 -29.71
CA GLY A 505 -22.34 -9.47 -30.56
C GLY A 505 -20.89 -9.92 -30.35
N THR A 506 -20.04 -9.67 -31.35
CA THR A 506 -18.58 -9.79 -31.21
C THR A 506 -17.99 -8.43 -30.79
N PRO A 507 -16.92 -8.39 -29.98
CA PRO A 507 -16.20 -9.54 -29.42
C PRO A 507 -16.97 -10.19 -28.26
N ALA A 508 -16.92 -11.52 -28.17
CA ALA A 508 -17.51 -12.28 -27.05
C ALA A 508 -16.45 -12.98 -26.19
N SER A 509 -16.90 -13.57 -25.09
CA SER A 509 -16.13 -14.42 -24.19
C SER A 509 -16.85 -15.75 -23.96
N ILE A 510 -16.10 -16.82 -23.71
CA ILE A 510 -16.62 -18.11 -23.25
C ILE A 510 -16.20 -18.33 -21.81
N ILE A 511 -17.16 -18.77 -20.99
CA ILE A 511 -16.92 -19.22 -19.62
C ILE A 511 -17.45 -20.64 -19.44
N LEU A 512 -16.84 -21.40 -18.53
CA LEU A 512 -17.43 -22.62 -18.01
C LEU A 512 -18.24 -22.26 -16.76
N SER A 513 -19.56 -22.42 -16.82
CA SER A 513 -20.43 -22.09 -15.69
C SER A 513 -20.19 -23.01 -14.49
N ASN A 514 -20.60 -22.56 -13.31
CA ASN A 514 -20.57 -23.35 -12.07
C ASN A 514 -21.46 -24.60 -12.10
N ASN A 515 -22.23 -24.80 -13.17
CA ASN A 515 -23.08 -25.96 -13.42
C ASN A 515 -22.55 -26.87 -14.54
N GLY A 516 -21.37 -26.58 -15.11
CA GLY A 516 -20.75 -27.42 -16.13
C GLY A 516 -21.23 -27.18 -17.57
N PHE A 517 -21.83 -26.02 -17.85
CA PHE A 517 -22.19 -25.61 -19.22
C PHE A 517 -21.25 -24.53 -19.74
N LEU A 518 -20.87 -24.61 -21.02
CA LEU A 518 -20.23 -23.50 -21.72
C LEU A 518 -21.26 -22.39 -21.96
N MET A 519 -20.90 -21.19 -21.56
CA MET A 519 -21.74 -20.00 -21.75
C MET A 519 -20.98 -18.98 -22.59
N LEU A 520 -21.67 -18.44 -23.58
CA LEU A 520 -21.24 -17.24 -24.29
C LEU A 520 -21.61 -16.02 -23.45
N TYR A 521 -20.67 -15.08 -23.38
CA TYR A 521 -20.80 -13.81 -22.71
C TYR A 521 -20.36 -12.75 -23.70
N ASP A 522 -21.30 -12.04 -24.30
CA ASP A 522 -20.99 -10.74 -24.91
C ASP A 522 -20.46 -9.86 -23.78
N LEU A 523 -19.37 -9.11 -23.99
CA LEU A 523 -18.54 -8.35 -23.03
C LEU A 523 -19.35 -7.46 -22.05
N GLY A 524 -20.16 -8.08 -21.19
CA GLY A 524 -21.14 -7.46 -20.30
C GLY A 524 -22.60 -7.32 -20.76
N VAL A 525 -23.04 -7.89 -21.89
CA VAL A 525 -24.34 -7.53 -22.49
C VAL A 525 -25.27 -8.74 -22.71
N ASN A 526 -26.00 -9.15 -21.66
CA ASN A 526 -27.48 -9.26 -21.62
C ASN A 526 -27.98 -10.25 -20.55
N ARG A 527 -28.87 -9.74 -19.68
CA ARG A 527 -30.28 -10.16 -19.80
C ARG A 527 -31.05 -8.95 -20.33
N ARG A 528 -31.41 -8.97 -21.61
CA ARG A 528 -32.71 -8.40 -22.00
C ARG A 528 -33.70 -9.58 -21.92
N MET A 529 -34.83 -9.28 -21.28
CA MET A 529 -35.83 -10.21 -20.75
C MET A 529 -36.14 -11.41 -21.65
#